data_AF-V9F1L7-F1
#
_entry.id   AF-V9F1L7-F1
#
_cell.length_a   1.000
_cell.length_b   1.000
_cell.length_c   1.000
_cell.angle_alpha   90.00
_cell.angle_beta   90.00
_cell.angle_gamma   90.00
#
_symmetry.space_group_name_H-M   'P 1'
#
loop_
_entity.id
_entity.type
_entity.pdbx_description
1 polymer ?
#
loop_
_entity_poly.entity_id
_entity_poly.type
_entity_poly.pdbx_seq_one_letter_code
_entity_poly.pdbx_strand_id
1 'polypeptide(L)'
;MYSAARNGHLNVMLYLLEHRSEGFPSNVMTAAHNFEVQCLFSSRRPLSLKTDRSHRVHEPMIVLQSAYNKRPAFVKDCLRCLAQIATCEGNIEILDWLNQLGLELRTTIPIRDAVARGDVQLLQWFYSNQFELQDPDLLELAVQKGQLDAARWLSKRGFKITSLNLIEEAGRNDNVSLLRWLVEHGPPLDFDAALVLTGKYHHEEIVPMVSESVRVLLVREALQSSNRNLVWHILVGTRIEDENSRETIRDAIQHASSSMLRWIEDSSICESCVWCLPALRKRRASEMGLVDQN
;
A
#
# COMPACT_ATOMS: atom_id res chain seq x y z
N MET A 1 1.05 35.78 0.02
CA MET A 1 0.94 34.84 1.16
C MET A 1 1.07 33.39 0.68
N TYR A 2 0.29 32.96 -0.32
CA TYR A 2 0.34 31.61 -0.89
C TYR A 2 1.74 31.09 -1.25
N SER A 3 2.53 31.82 -2.06
CA SER A 3 3.86 31.36 -2.48
C SER A 3 4.85 31.23 -1.31
N ALA A 4 4.73 32.10 -0.29
CA ALA A 4 5.56 32.01 0.91
C ALA A 4 5.23 30.76 1.73
N ALA A 5 3.93 30.44 1.87
CA ALA A 5 3.47 29.22 2.55
C ALA A 5 3.95 27.96 1.81
N ARG A 6 3.79 27.94 0.47
CA ARG A 6 4.21 26.83 -0.38
C ARG A 6 5.71 26.54 -0.27
N ASN A 7 6.54 27.59 -0.25
CA ASN A 7 8.00 27.47 -0.18
C ASN A 7 8.55 27.34 1.25
N GLY A 8 7.70 27.25 2.27
CA GLY A 8 8.17 27.11 3.66
C GLY A 8 8.72 28.38 4.32
N HIS A 9 8.47 29.56 3.74
CA HIS A 9 9.02 30.81 4.25
C HIS A 9 8.15 31.42 5.36
N LEU A 10 8.17 30.80 6.54
CA LEU A 10 7.36 31.20 7.70
C LEU A 10 7.54 32.69 8.06
N ASN A 11 8.77 33.19 8.11
CA ASN A 11 9.03 34.59 8.45
C ASN A 11 8.39 35.58 7.45
N VAL A 12 8.43 35.26 6.16
CA VAL A 12 7.78 36.07 5.12
C VAL A 12 6.26 36.00 5.29
N MET A 13 5.71 34.84 5.63
CA MET A 13 4.28 34.69 5.90
C MET A 13 3.83 35.57 7.08
N LEU A 14 4.57 35.56 8.18
CA LEU A 14 4.27 36.35 9.38
C LEU A 14 4.40 37.86 9.14
N TYR A 15 5.42 38.27 8.39
CA TYR A 15 5.53 39.67 7.95
C TYR A 15 4.32 40.10 7.13
N LEU A 16 3.87 39.27 6.18
CA LEU A 16 2.68 39.55 5.36
C LEU A 16 1.39 39.54 6.19
N LEU A 17 1.29 38.67 7.21
CA LEU A 17 0.15 38.59 8.12
C LEU A 17 0.00 39.89 8.94
N GLU A 18 1.12 40.48 9.37
CA GLU A 18 1.11 41.74 10.13
C GLU A 18 0.79 42.95 9.25
N HIS A 19 1.30 42.99 8.02
CA HIS A 19 1.27 44.20 7.18
C HIS A 19 0.20 44.22 6.08
N ARG A 20 -0.46 43.09 5.78
CA ARG A 20 -1.50 43.00 4.72
C ARG A 20 -2.84 42.53 5.25
N SER A 21 -3.90 42.79 4.48
CA SER A 21 -5.29 42.40 4.77
C SER A 21 -5.90 41.45 3.73
N GLU A 22 -5.21 41.19 2.62
CA GLU A 22 -5.73 40.39 1.49
C GLU A 22 -5.78 38.87 1.80
N GLY A 23 -4.98 38.38 2.76
CA GLY A 23 -5.00 36.97 3.18
C GLY A 23 -4.62 35.96 2.09
N PHE A 24 -5.28 34.80 2.12
CA PHE A 24 -5.19 33.76 1.09
C PHE A 24 -6.32 33.86 0.06
N PRO A 25 -6.16 33.30 -1.14
CA PRO A 25 -7.25 33.20 -2.12
C PRO A 25 -8.47 32.43 -1.57
N SER A 26 -9.68 32.78 -2.04
CA SER A 26 -10.95 32.24 -1.52
C SER A 26 -11.07 30.72 -1.62
N ASN A 27 -10.55 30.11 -2.69
CA ASN A 27 -10.51 28.66 -2.88
C ASN A 27 -9.62 27.93 -1.85
N VAL A 28 -8.55 28.57 -1.38
CA VAL A 28 -7.69 28.01 -0.33
C VAL A 28 -8.39 28.11 1.03
N MET A 29 -9.08 29.23 1.29
CA MET A 29 -9.86 29.42 2.51
C MET A 29 -10.98 28.38 2.64
N THR A 30 -11.69 28.06 1.56
CA THR A 30 -12.74 27.03 1.58
C THR A 30 -12.16 25.63 1.75
N ALA A 31 -10.98 25.32 1.20
CA ALA A 31 -10.32 24.02 1.37
C ALA A 31 -9.81 23.79 2.80
N ALA A 32 -9.45 24.85 3.53
CA ALA A 32 -8.88 24.78 4.88
C ALA A 32 -9.90 24.45 6.00
N HIS A 33 -11.11 24.01 5.65
CA HIS A 33 -12.14 23.66 6.63
C HIS A 33 -11.79 22.43 7.48
N ASN A 34 -10.81 21.63 7.04
CA ASN A 34 -10.34 20.42 7.72
C ASN A 34 -9.43 20.69 8.92
N PHE A 35 -8.89 21.90 9.06
CA PHE A 35 -7.96 22.26 10.12
C PHE A 35 -8.59 23.26 11.09
N GLU A 36 -8.22 23.18 12.36
CA GLU A 36 -8.47 24.22 13.35
C GLU A 36 -7.16 24.58 14.05
N VAL A 37 -6.98 25.86 14.39
CA VAL A 37 -5.80 26.31 15.15
C VAL A 37 -6.27 27.12 16.34
N GLN A 38 -6.07 26.58 17.55
CA GLN A 38 -6.58 27.18 18.77
C GLN A 38 -5.89 28.51 19.12
N CYS A 39 -4.69 28.74 18.60
CA CYS A 39 -3.85 29.91 18.87
C CYS A 39 -3.48 30.01 20.36
N LEU A 40 -2.93 28.93 20.90
CA LEU A 40 -2.49 28.84 22.29
C LEU A 40 -1.20 29.64 22.53
N PHE A 41 -1.33 30.96 22.73
CA PHE A 41 -0.18 31.85 22.96
C PHE A 41 0.46 31.71 24.35
N SER A 42 -0.18 30.98 25.27
CA SER A 42 0.31 30.78 26.65
C SER A 42 -0.30 29.54 27.32
N SER A 43 0.38 28.41 27.20
CA SER A 43 0.64 27.51 28.33
C SER A 43 1.71 26.50 27.91
N ARG A 44 2.79 26.40 28.70
CA ARG A 44 3.82 25.37 28.55
C ARG A 44 3.16 23.99 28.50
N ARG A 45 3.13 23.34 27.34
CA ARG A 45 3.17 21.88 27.24
C ARG A 45 4.53 21.50 26.65
N PRO A 46 5.52 21.12 27.48
CA PRO A 46 6.67 20.39 26.96
C PRO A 46 6.22 18.95 26.74
N LEU A 47 5.63 18.65 25.58
CA LEU A 47 5.39 17.27 25.19
C LEU A 47 6.25 16.97 23.97
N SER A 48 7.36 16.31 24.30
CA SER A 48 8.31 15.59 23.46
C SER A 48 8.94 16.34 22.28
N LEU A 49 10.18 16.80 22.48
CA LEU A 49 11.35 16.15 21.88
C LEU A 49 12.65 16.70 22.46
N LYS A 50 13.55 15.77 22.78
CA LYS A 50 14.97 16.02 22.98
C LYS A 50 15.51 16.70 21.72
N THR A 51 15.66 18.02 21.74
CA THR A 51 16.82 18.74 21.19
C THR A 51 16.61 20.23 21.35
N ASP A 52 17.68 20.85 21.80
CA ASP A 52 17.87 22.26 22.06
C ASP A 52 17.64 23.10 20.78
N ARG A 53 16.46 23.74 20.66
CA ARG A 53 16.12 24.71 19.60
C ARG A 53 15.27 25.89 20.12
N SER A 54 15.48 26.27 21.38
CA SER A 54 14.66 27.29 22.06
C SER A 54 14.76 28.71 21.47
N HIS A 55 15.78 29.01 20.67
CA HIS A 55 16.04 30.38 20.19
C HIS A 55 15.32 30.80 18.90
N ARG A 56 14.81 29.89 18.06
CA ARG A 56 14.18 30.28 16.76
C ARG A 56 12.68 30.59 16.83
N VAL A 57 12.00 30.24 17.93
CA VAL A 57 10.53 30.28 18.02
C VAL A 57 10.00 31.64 18.52
N HIS A 58 10.83 32.42 19.22
CA HIS A 58 10.38 33.59 19.96
C HIS A 58 9.94 34.79 19.09
N GLU A 59 10.70 35.14 18.05
CA GLU A 59 10.36 36.26 17.16
C GLU A 59 9.07 36.01 16.34
N PRO A 60 8.89 34.84 15.68
CA PRO A 60 7.65 34.49 15.00
C PRO A 60 6.40 34.65 15.88
N MET A 61 6.52 34.33 17.17
CA MET A 61 5.39 34.25 18.07
C MET A 61 4.91 35.61 18.57
N ILE A 62 5.85 36.56 18.75
CA ILE A 62 5.50 37.95 19.11
C ILE A 62 4.72 38.62 17.96
N VAL A 63 5.20 38.47 16.73
CA VAL A 63 4.53 39.02 15.53
C VAL A 63 3.14 38.41 15.36
N LEU A 64 3.01 37.09 15.53
CA LEU A 64 1.72 36.41 15.45
C LEU A 64 0.76 36.89 16.54
N GLN A 65 1.22 37.03 17.78
CA GLN A 65 0.40 37.49 18.90
C GLN A 65 -0.09 38.93 18.70
N SER A 66 0.79 39.81 18.21
CA SER A 66 0.44 41.19 17.81
C SER A 66 -0.65 41.20 16.73
N ALA A 67 -0.48 40.40 15.67
CA ALA A 67 -1.45 40.30 14.59
C ALA A 67 -2.79 39.70 15.06
N TYR A 68 -2.76 38.67 15.92
CA TYR A 68 -3.94 38.01 16.47
C TYR A 68 -4.75 38.96 17.35
N ASN A 69 -4.09 39.74 18.22
CA ASN A 69 -4.77 40.72 19.07
C ASN A 69 -5.51 41.80 18.25
N LYS A 70 -5.02 42.12 17.05
CA LYS A 70 -5.68 43.07 16.14
C LYS A 70 -6.83 42.43 15.36
N ARG A 71 -6.66 41.19 14.88
CA ARG A 71 -7.59 40.54 13.94
C ARG A 71 -7.67 39.01 14.17
N PRO A 72 -8.35 38.53 15.22
CA PRO A 72 -8.27 37.14 15.63
C PRO A 72 -8.87 36.16 14.60
N ALA A 73 -10.06 36.47 14.05
CA ALA A 73 -10.71 35.61 13.04
C ALA A 73 -9.86 35.49 11.76
N PHE A 74 -9.39 36.62 11.24
CA PHE A 74 -8.53 36.66 10.05
C PHE A 74 -7.24 35.86 10.23
N VAL A 75 -6.59 35.98 11.40
CA VAL A 75 -5.36 35.23 11.68
C VAL A 75 -5.65 33.73 11.76
N LYS A 76 -6.74 33.31 12.42
CA LYS A 76 -7.14 31.90 12.46
C LYS A 76 -7.36 31.34 11.06
N ASP A 77 -8.09 32.06 10.20
CA ASP A 77 -8.34 31.63 8.82
C ASP A 77 -7.04 31.49 8.02
N CYS A 78 -6.10 32.44 8.19
CA CYS A 78 -4.78 32.35 7.56
C CYS A 78 -3.96 31.16 8.07
N LEU A 79 -4.01 30.85 9.37
CA LEU A 79 -3.30 29.70 9.95
C LEU A 79 -3.89 28.37 9.49
N ARG A 80 -5.21 28.28 9.33
CA ARG A 80 -5.87 27.10 8.74
C ARG A 80 -5.43 26.88 7.29
N CYS A 81 -5.37 27.96 6.51
CA CYS A 81 -4.86 27.91 5.13
C CYS A 81 -3.40 27.47 5.08
N LEU A 82 -2.58 27.98 6.01
CA LEU A 82 -1.19 27.60 6.14
C LEU A 82 -1.05 26.11 6.47
N ALA A 83 -1.89 25.57 7.36
CA ALA A 83 -1.94 24.15 7.68
C ALA A 83 -2.26 23.31 6.45
N GLN A 84 -3.33 23.67 5.72
CA GLN A 84 -3.73 22.99 4.49
C GLN A 84 -2.60 22.95 3.45
N ILE A 85 -1.94 24.07 3.21
CA ILE A 85 -0.82 24.14 2.26
C ILE A 85 0.36 23.32 2.76
N ALA A 86 0.73 23.43 4.04
CA ALA A 86 1.85 22.69 4.60
C ALA A 86 1.63 21.17 4.54
N THR A 87 0.39 20.71 4.79
CA THR A 87 0.01 19.30 4.60
C THR A 87 0.08 18.88 3.13
N CYS A 88 -0.33 19.72 2.18
CA CYS A 88 -0.23 19.38 0.75
C CYS A 88 1.21 19.30 0.24
N GLU A 89 2.08 20.18 0.72
CA GLU A 89 3.49 20.26 0.30
C GLU A 89 4.43 19.38 1.15
N GLY A 90 3.91 18.71 2.20
CA GLY A 90 4.72 17.90 3.12
C GLY A 90 5.66 18.73 4.01
N ASN A 91 5.35 20.00 4.26
CA ASN A 91 6.21 20.89 5.05
C ASN A 91 6.03 20.67 6.56
N ILE A 92 6.80 19.70 7.08
CA ILE A 92 6.77 19.33 8.49
C ILE A 92 7.18 20.46 9.44
N GLU A 93 8.11 21.34 9.05
CA GLU A 93 8.55 22.45 9.91
C GLU A 93 7.43 23.45 10.20
N ILE A 94 6.63 23.79 9.18
CA ILE A 94 5.45 24.63 9.37
C ILE A 94 4.38 23.91 10.21
N LEU A 95 4.19 22.60 9.99
CA LEU A 95 3.22 21.81 10.77
C LEU A 95 3.64 21.70 12.24
N ASP A 96 4.92 21.50 12.55
CA ASP A 96 5.45 21.52 13.91
C ASP A 96 5.20 22.87 14.59
N TRP A 97 5.44 23.97 13.89
CA TRP A 97 5.17 25.31 14.40
C TRP A 97 3.67 25.56 14.64
N LEU A 98 2.80 25.13 13.70
CA LEU A 98 1.35 25.20 13.86
C LEU A 98 0.86 24.31 15.00
N ASN A 99 1.47 23.14 15.22
CA ASN A 99 1.09 22.22 16.29
C ASN A 99 1.32 22.83 17.68
N GLN A 100 2.38 23.64 17.84
CA GLN A 100 2.61 24.42 19.07
C GLN A 100 1.48 25.43 19.37
N LEU A 101 0.69 25.81 18.35
CA LEU A 101 -0.46 26.69 18.49
C LEU A 101 -1.77 25.94 18.78
N GLY A 102 -1.72 24.62 18.96
CA GLY A 102 -2.91 23.77 19.11
C GLY A 102 -3.58 23.50 17.77
N LEU A 103 -2.83 22.90 16.83
CA LEU A 103 -3.36 22.43 15.56
C LEU A 103 -4.23 21.20 15.80
N GLU A 104 -5.45 21.23 15.29
CA GLU A 104 -6.40 20.12 15.37
C GLU A 104 -6.94 19.78 13.98
N LEU A 105 -7.23 18.50 13.76
CA LEU A 105 -7.92 18.04 12.57
C LEU A 105 -9.41 17.92 12.88
N ARG A 106 -10.24 18.56 12.05
CA ARG A 106 -11.70 18.48 12.15
C ARG A 106 -12.26 17.26 11.41
N THR A 107 -11.48 16.70 10.49
CA THR A 107 -11.86 15.55 9.66
C THR A 107 -10.65 14.64 9.45
N THR A 108 -10.88 13.42 8.96
CA THR A 108 -9.81 12.49 8.57
C THR A 108 -9.23 12.78 7.18
N ILE A 109 -9.77 13.77 6.44
CA ILE A 109 -9.38 14.08 5.05
C ILE A 109 -7.87 14.34 4.91
N PRO A 110 -7.22 15.15 5.78
CA PRO A 110 -5.77 15.38 5.67
C PRO A 110 -4.92 14.11 5.79
N ILE A 111 -5.35 13.16 6.61
CA ILE A 111 -4.69 11.86 6.79
C ILE A 111 -4.95 10.99 5.55
N ARG A 112 -6.20 10.93 5.06
CA ARG A 112 -6.56 10.21 3.83
C ARG A 112 -5.78 10.71 2.62
N ASP A 113 -5.59 12.02 2.50
CA ASP A 113 -4.78 12.61 1.43
C ASP A 113 -3.31 12.21 1.54
N ALA A 114 -2.74 12.20 2.75
CA ALA A 114 -1.37 11.73 2.98
C ALA A 114 -1.22 10.25 2.59
N VAL A 115 -2.20 9.41 2.96
CA VAL A 115 -2.26 8.00 2.54
C VAL A 115 -2.32 7.87 1.03
N ALA A 116 -3.23 8.60 0.37
CA ALA A 116 -3.46 8.52 -1.07
C ALA A 116 -2.22 8.94 -1.89
N ARG A 117 -1.38 9.82 -1.33
CA ARG A 117 -0.10 10.25 -1.92
C ARG A 117 1.08 9.32 -1.58
N GLY A 118 0.91 8.37 -0.66
CA GLY A 118 2.02 7.55 -0.16
C GLY A 118 3.00 8.33 0.73
N ASP A 119 2.57 9.44 1.32
CA ASP A 119 3.42 10.34 2.10
C ASP A 119 3.64 9.80 3.53
N VAL A 120 4.50 8.78 3.63
CA VAL A 120 4.80 8.11 4.90
C VAL A 120 5.43 9.06 5.92
N GLN A 121 6.16 10.09 5.49
CA GLN A 121 6.75 11.07 6.39
C GLN A 121 5.67 11.90 7.09
N LEU A 122 4.67 12.37 6.34
CA LEU A 122 3.54 13.09 6.92
C LEU A 122 2.65 12.19 7.79
N LEU A 123 2.46 10.92 7.41
CA LEU A 123 1.76 9.95 8.26
C LEU A 123 2.48 9.70 9.59
N GLN A 124 3.81 9.58 9.55
CA GLN A 124 4.64 9.49 10.76
C GLN A 124 4.49 10.73 11.64
N TRP A 125 4.44 11.92 11.01
CA TRP A 125 4.24 13.17 11.74
C TRP A 125 2.88 13.23 12.43
N PHE A 126 1.79 12.89 11.74
CA PHE A 126 0.46 12.80 12.34
C PHE A 126 0.45 11.84 13.53
N TYR A 127 0.99 10.64 13.33
CA TYR A 127 1.04 9.62 14.37
C TYR A 127 1.88 10.04 15.59
N SER A 128 3.04 10.65 15.38
CA SER A 128 3.95 11.06 16.46
C SER A 128 3.38 12.22 17.28
N ASN A 129 2.54 13.06 16.68
CA ASN A 129 1.85 14.16 17.33
C ASN A 129 0.46 13.77 17.87
N GLN A 130 0.19 12.47 18.01
CA GLN A 130 -1.04 11.93 18.62
C GLN A 130 -2.33 12.28 17.85
N PHE A 131 -2.23 12.59 16.56
CA PHE A 131 -3.43 12.68 15.73
C PHE A 131 -4.03 11.29 15.53
N GLU A 132 -5.32 11.15 15.80
CA GLU A 132 -6.00 9.87 15.78
C GLU A 132 -6.20 9.36 14.34
N LEU A 133 -5.76 8.13 14.08
CA LEU A 133 -6.01 7.40 12.83
C LEU A 133 -7.34 6.64 12.92
N GLN A 134 -8.45 7.36 13.13
CA GLN A 134 -9.77 6.75 13.40
C GLN A 134 -10.40 6.01 12.22
N ASP A 135 -9.87 6.23 11.00
CA ASP A 135 -10.48 5.75 9.77
C ASP A 135 -10.02 4.31 9.46
N PRO A 136 -10.91 3.31 9.57
CA PRO A 136 -10.55 1.90 9.34
C PRO A 136 -10.15 1.62 7.89
N ASP A 137 -10.59 2.47 6.94
CA ASP A 137 -10.42 2.25 5.51
C ASP A 137 -9.08 2.79 4.99
N LEU A 138 -8.22 3.34 5.86
CA LEU A 138 -6.93 3.91 5.44
C LEU A 138 -6.06 2.90 4.71
N LEU A 139 -6.03 1.64 5.16
CA LEU A 139 -5.23 0.62 4.50
C LEU A 139 -5.81 0.26 3.12
N GLU A 140 -7.13 0.15 3.02
CA GLU A 140 -7.80 -0.08 1.73
C GLU A 140 -7.55 1.08 0.76
N LEU A 141 -7.61 2.32 1.24
CA LEU A 141 -7.31 3.51 0.47
C LEU A 141 -5.86 3.49 -0.05
N ALA A 142 -4.90 3.10 0.79
CA ALA A 142 -3.50 2.97 0.37
C ALA A 142 -3.37 1.98 -0.79
N VAL A 143 -4.05 0.84 -0.68
CA VAL A 143 -4.05 -0.23 -1.70
C VAL A 143 -4.71 0.24 -3.00
N GLN A 144 -5.89 0.85 -2.93
CA GLN A 144 -6.60 1.40 -4.10
C GLN A 144 -5.80 2.48 -4.82
N LYS A 145 -4.93 3.20 -4.10
CA LYS A 145 -4.04 4.22 -4.66
C LYS A 145 -2.67 3.68 -5.07
N GLY A 146 -2.41 2.38 -4.92
CA GLY A 146 -1.14 1.76 -5.28
C GLY A 146 0.02 2.09 -4.33
N GLN A 147 -0.25 2.64 -3.15
CA GLN A 147 0.73 3.20 -2.23
C GLN A 147 1.28 2.14 -1.27
N LEU A 148 2.21 1.31 -1.75
CA LEU A 148 2.79 0.19 -1.00
C LEU A 148 3.45 0.61 0.31
N ASP A 149 4.20 1.71 0.34
CA ASP A 149 4.91 2.14 1.55
C ASP A 149 3.94 2.62 2.64
N ALA A 150 2.87 3.32 2.25
CA ALA A 150 1.79 3.67 3.17
C ALA A 150 1.06 2.42 3.68
N ALA A 151 0.76 1.47 2.79
CA ALA A 151 0.10 0.21 3.16
C ALA A 151 0.92 -0.59 4.18
N ARG A 152 2.24 -0.74 3.96
CA ARG A 152 3.18 -1.37 4.90
C ARG A 152 3.22 -0.64 6.23
N TRP A 153 3.24 0.69 6.21
CA TRP A 153 3.31 1.51 7.41
C TRP A 153 2.05 1.40 8.27
N LEU A 154 0.87 1.36 7.64
CA LEU A 154 -0.43 1.16 8.29
C LEU A 154 -0.56 -0.27 8.83
N SER A 155 -0.18 -1.28 8.05
CA SER A 155 -0.25 -2.69 8.48
C SER A 155 0.56 -2.97 9.75
N LYS A 156 1.77 -2.38 9.86
CA LYS A 156 2.59 -2.45 11.10
C LYS A 156 1.91 -1.85 12.34
N ARG A 157 0.84 -1.08 12.17
CA ARG A 157 0.04 -0.45 13.24
C ARG A 157 -1.27 -1.16 13.52
N GLY A 158 -1.47 -2.35 12.96
CA GLY A 158 -2.64 -3.18 13.24
C GLY A 158 -3.80 -3.00 12.28
N PHE A 159 -3.67 -2.15 11.26
CA PHE A 159 -4.63 -2.15 10.15
C PHE A 159 -4.50 -3.46 9.37
N LYS A 160 -5.64 -4.07 9.02
CA LYS A 160 -5.68 -5.38 8.35
C LYS A 160 -6.43 -5.27 7.04
N ILE A 161 -5.96 -6.03 6.05
CA ILE A 161 -6.70 -6.24 4.80
C ILE A 161 -7.74 -7.31 5.10
N THR A 162 -9.00 -7.03 4.82
CA THR A 162 -10.12 -7.96 5.07
C THR A 162 -10.80 -8.41 3.78
N SER A 163 -10.53 -7.75 2.65
CA SER A 163 -11.26 -7.93 1.40
C SER A 163 -10.38 -8.51 0.29
N LEU A 164 -10.79 -9.64 -0.28
CA LEU A 164 -10.16 -10.24 -1.47
C LEU A 164 -10.28 -9.35 -2.71
N ASN A 165 -11.32 -8.52 -2.80
CA ASN A 165 -11.52 -7.58 -3.91
C ASN A 165 -10.33 -6.61 -4.07
N LEU A 166 -9.65 -6.26 -2.97
CA LEU A 166 -8.47 -5.40 -3.01
C LEU A 166 -7.26 -6.09 -3.65
N ILE A 167 -7.15 -7.41 -3.48
CA ILE A 167 -6.10 -8.22 -4.10
C ILE A 167 -6.32 -8.30 -5.62
N GLU A 168 -7.57 -8.55 -6.05
CA GLU A 168 -7.93 -8.54 -7.47
C GLU A 168 -7.72 -7.16 -8.12
N GLU A 169 -8.05 -6.08 -7.41
CA GLU A 169 -7.81 -4.71 -7.87
C GLU A 169 -6.31 -4.45 -8.07
N ALA A 170 -5.46 -4.91 -7.15
CA ALA A 170 -4.02 -4.77 -7.28
C ALA A 170 -3.47 -5.54 -8.49
N GLY A 171 -4.01 -6.74 -8.76
CA GLY A 171 -3.68 -7.50 -9.97
C GLY A 171 -4.12 -6.79 -11.25
N ARG A 172 -5.34 -6.24 -11.27
CA ARG A 172 -5.81 -5.47 -12.44
C ARG A 172 -4.90 -4.28 -12.79
N ASN A 173 -4.31 -3.64 -11.78
CA ASN A 173 -3.46 -2.47 -11.95
C ASN A 173 -1.99 -2.82 -12.22
N ASP A 174 -1.65 -4.11 -12.38
CA ASP A 174 -0.30 -4.63 -12.65
C ASP A 174 0.76 -4.16 -11.64
N ASN A 175 0.34 -3.89 -10.40
CA ASN A 175 1.25 -3.50 -9.33
C ASN A 175 1.77 -4.76 -8.62
N VAL A 176 2.68 -5.49 -9.28
CA VAL A 176 3.24 -6.76 -8.81
C VAL A 176 3.79 -6.68 -7.37
N SER A 177 4.43 -5.57 -7.01
CA SER A 177 5.00 -5.39 -5.67
C SER A 177 3.92 -5.27 -4.60
N LEU A 178 2.83 -4.56 -4.91
CA LEU A 178 1.68 -4.44 -4.01
C LEU A 178 0.90 -5.75 -3.96
N LEU A 179 0.65 -6.38 -5.10
CA LEU A 179 -0.04 -7.67 -5.19
C LEU A 179 0.66 -8.72 -4.34
N ARG A 180 1.97 -8.89 -4.49
CA ARG A 180 2.76 -9.83 -3.66
C ARG A 180 2.59 -9.53 -2.17
N TRP A 181 2.71 -8.26 -1.79
CA TRP A 181 2.57 -7.88 -0.39
C TRP A 181 1.16 -8.18 0.15
N LEU A 182 0.11 -7.96 -0.65
CA LEU A 182 -1.28 -8.28 -0.31
C LEU A 182 -1.51 -9.78 -0.16
N VAL A 183 -0.94 -10.59 -1.04
CA VAL A 183 -1.03 -12.07 -0.95
C VAL A 183 -0.34 -12.60 0.32
N GLU A 184 0.76 -11.98 0.74
CA GLU A 184 1.48 -12.34 1.98
C GLU A 184 0.77 -11.94 3.27
N HIS A 185 0.12 -10.77 3.29
CA HIS A 185 -0.39 -10.14 4.52
C HIS A 185 -1.91 -10.05 4.59
N GLY A 186 -2.60 -10.42 3.51
CA GLY A 186 -4.05 -10.39 3.38
C GLY A 186 -4.71 -11.72 3.76
N PRO A 187 -6.04 -11.82 3.53
CA PRO A 187 -6.74 -13.08 3.65
C PRO A 187 -6.17 -14.12 2.67
N PRO A 188 -6.20 -15.42 3.02
CA PRO A 188 -5.77 -16.47 2.11
C PRO A 188 -6.62 -16.43 0.83
N LEU A 189 -5.97 -16.54 -0.33
CA LEU A 189 -6.70 -16.59 -1.61
C LEU A 189 -7.52 -17.86 -1.69
N ASP A 190 -8.77 -17.69 -2.12
CA ASP A 190 -9.59 -18.79 -2.59
C ASP A 190 -9.24 -19.13 -4.05
N PHE A 191 -9.88 -20.18 -4.56
CA PHE A 191 -9.66 -20.64 -5.92
C PHE A 191 -10.07 -19.60 -6.96
N ASP A 192 -11.21 -18.94 -6.78
CA ASP A 192 -11.76 -18.00 -7.76
C ASP A 192 -10.84 -16.77 -7.91
N ALA A 193 -10.41 -16.18 -6.79
CA ALA A 193 -9.48 -15.04 -6.82
C ALA A 193 -8.13 -15.44 -7.45
N ALA A 194 -7.58 -16.60 -7.07
CA ALA A 194 -6.33 -17.07 -7.63
C ALA A 194 -6.42 -17.38 -9.13
N LEU A 195 -7.56 -17.93 -9.59
CA LEU A 195 -7.82 -18.21 -11.00
C LEU A 195 -7.93 -16.91 -11.82
N VAL A 196 -8.62 -15.90 -11.28
CA VAL A 196 -8.70 -14.58 -11.92
C VAL A 196 -7.31 -13.94 -12.03
N LEU A 197 -6.52 -13.94 -10.95
CA LEU A 197 -5.18 -13.34 -10.97
C LEU A 197 -4.22 -14.03 -11.93
N THR A 198 -4.18 -15.36 -11.94
CA THR A 198 -3.26 -16.12 -12.80
C THR A 198 -3.75 -16.24 -14.25
N GLY A 199 -5.05 -16.40 -14.46
CA GLY A 199 -5.63 -16.62 -15.79
C GLY A 199 -5.89 -15.34 -16.56
N LYS A 200 -6.54 -14.35 -15.92
CA LYS A 200 -6.95 -13.10 -16.58
C LYS A 200 -5.88 -12.02 -16.51
N TYR A 201 -5.18 -11.93 -15.38
CA TYR A 201 -4.17 -10.89 -15.14
C TYR A 201 -2.73 -11.38 -15.30
N HIS A 202 -2.52 -12.68 -15.57
CA HIS A 202 -1.20 -13.27 -15.82
C HIS A 202 -0.20 -13.04 -14.69
N HIS A 203 -0.65 -13.17 -13.44
CA HIS A 203 0.19 -13.07 -12.25
C HIS A 203 0.62 -14.44 -11.73
N GLU A 204 1.35 -15.24 -12.51
CA GLU A 204 1.82 -16.55 -12.07
C GLU A 204 2.82 -16.49 -10.90
N GLU A 205 3.42 -15.32 -10.63
CA GLU A 205 4.32 -15.09 -9.50
C GLU A 205 3.67 -15.30 -8.13
N ILE A 206 2.33 -15.25 -8.03
CA ILE A 206 1.61 -15.48 -6.77
C ILE A 206 1.45 -16.98 -6.47
N VAL A 207 1.59 -17.84 -7.48
CA VAL A 207 1.30 -19.27 -7.38
C VAL A 207 2.04 -19.95 -6.21
N PRO A 208 3.33 -19.68 -5.95
CA PRO A 208 4.04 -20.28 -4.81
C PRO A 208 3.49 -19.86 -3.44
N MET A 209 2.74 -18.76 -3.38
CA MET A 209 2.25 -18.12 -2.16
C MET A 209 0.85 -18.60 -1.78
N VAL A 210 0.12 -19.16 -2.74
CA VAL A 210 -1.24 -19.69 -2.56
C VAL A 210 -1.18 -21.08 -1.93
N SER A 211 -2.22 -21.50 -1.19
CA SER A 211 -2.27 -22.81 -0.53
C SER A 211 -2.17 -23.99 -1.50
N GLU A 212 -1.66 -25.13 -1.03
CA GLU A 212 -1.51 -26.33 -1.87
C GLU A 212 -2.85 -26.82 -2.43
N SER A 213 -3.93 -26.77 -1.64
CA SER A 213 -5.27 -27.15 -2.09
C SER A 213 -5.76 -26.30 -3.26
N VAL A 214 -5.50 -24.99 -3.24
CA VAL A 214 -5.85 -24.10 -4.35
C VAL A 214 -4.91 -24.32 -5.55
N ARG A 215 -3.60 -24.56 -5.33
CA ARG A 215 -2.67 -24.90 -6.43
C ARG A 215 -3.13 -26.16 -7.19
N VAL A 216 -3.61 -27.19 -6.50
CA VAL A 216 -4.15 -28.41 -7.13
C VAL A 216 -5.36 -28.08 -8.02
N LEU A 217 -6.30 -27.26 -7.53
CA LEU A 217 -7.45 -26.83 -8.33
C LEU A 217 -7.02 -26.02 -9.56
N LEU A 218 -6.04 -25.13 -9.41
CA LEU A 218 -5.48 -24.34 -10.52
C LEU A 218 -4.83 -25.21 -11.59
N VAL A 219 -4.07 -26.26 -11.23
CA VAL A 219 -3.48 -27.18 -12.22
C VAL A 219 -4.58 -27.89 -13.01
N ARG A 220 -5.64 -28.34 -12.34
CA ARG A 220 -6.75 -29.04 -13.01
C ARG A 220 -7.43 -28.14 -14.05
N GLU A 221 -7.73 -26.91 -13.66
CA GLU A 221 -8.31 -25.92 -14.57
C GLU A 221 -7.35 -25.56 -15.71
N ALA A 222 -6.05 -25.40 -15.41
CA ALA A 222 -5.03 -25.10 -16.41
C ALA A 222 -4.87 -26.22 -17.45
N LEU A 223 -4.97 -27.49 -17.03
CA LEU A 223 -4.93 -28.65 -17.94
C LEU A 223 -6.18 -28.70 -18.84
N GLN A 224 -7.35 -28.38 -18.31
CA GLN A 224 -8.61 -28.34 -19.08
C GLN A 224 -8.62 -27.21 -20.11
N SER A 225 -8.23 -26.00 -19.68
CA SER A 225 -8.12 -24.81 -20.55
C SER A 225 -6.88 -24.82 -21.46
N SER A 226 -6.01 -25.82 -21.34
CA SER A 226 -4.74 -25.92 -22.05
C SER A 226 -3.77 -24.74 -21.79
N ASN A 227 -3.82 -24.13 -20.60
CA ASN A 227 -2.90 -23.08 -20.16
C ASN A 227 -1.54 -23.68 -19.75
N ARG A 228 -0.66 -23.83 -20.74
CA ARG A 228 0.70 -24.35 -20.57
C ARG A 228 1.54 -23.56 -19.57
N ASN A 229 1.39 -22.23 -19.55
CA ASN A 229 2.20 -21.38 -18.68
C ASN A 229 1.90 -21.67 -17.21
N LEU A 230 0.61 -21.68 -16.86
CA LEU A 230 0.17 -21.95 -15.49
C LEU A 230 0.50 -23.38 -15.05
N VAL A 231 0.34 -24.38 -15.93
CA VAL A 231 0.76 -25.76 -15.64
C VAL A 231 2.26 -25.83 -15.32
N TRP A 232 3.09 -25.17 -16.14
CA TRP A 232 4.53 -25.15 -15.92
C TRP A 232 4.90 -24.45 -14.61
N HIS A 233 4.34 -23.26 -14.35
CA HIS A 233 4.59 -22.50 -13.12
C HIS A 233 4.20 -23.27 -11.86
N ILE A 234 3.11 -24.03 -11.87
CA ILE A 234 2.71 -24.82 -10.71
C ILE A 234 3.59 -26.07 -10.56
N LEU A 235 3.75 -26.87 -11.61
CA LEU A 235 4.44 -28.17 -11.52
C LEU A 235 5.96 -28.05 -11.34
N VAL A 236 6.57 -27.02 -11.92
CA VAL A 236 8.02 -26.79 -11.82
C VAL A 236 8.35 -25.75 -10.75
N GLY A 237 7.49 -24.73 -10.60
CA GLY A 237 7.75 -23.59 -9.72
C GLY A 237 7.29 -23.77 -8.27
N THR A 238 6.56 -24.84 -7.94
CA THR A 238 6.07 -25.08 -6.57
C THR A 238 6.34 -26.49 -6.06
N ARG A 239 6.34 -26.64 -4.74
CA ARG A 239 6.38 -27.94 -4.07
C ARG A 239 4.95 -28.41 -3.79
N ILE A 240 4.68 -29.66 -4.12
CA ILE A 240 3.45 -30.39 -3.76
C ILE A 240 3.88 -31.53 -2.84
N GLU A 241 3.52 -31.45 -1.57
CA GLU A 241 3.99 -32.37 -0.53
C GLU A 241 2.98 -33.49 -0.26
N ASP A 242 1.69 -33.17 -0.28
CA ASP A 242 0.60 -34.10 0.03
C ASP A 242 0.42 -35.14 -1.09
N GLU A 243 0.43 -36.42 -0.75
CA GLU A 243 0.35 -37.49 -1.74
C GLU A 243 -1.04 -37.55 -2.40
N ASN A 244 -2.11 -37.21 -1.67
CA ASN A 244 -3.45 -37.11 -2.24
C ASN A 244 -3.55 -35.98 -3.29
N SER A 245 -2.89 -34.85 -3.02
CA SER A 245 -2.73 -33.75 -3.97
C SER A 245 -1.97 -34.20 -5.22
N ARG A 246 -0.90 -34.99 -5.06
CA ARG A 246 -0.16 -35.58 -6.19
C ARG A 246 -0.99 -36.57 -6.99
N GLU A 247 -1.74 -37.46 -6.33
CA GLU A 247 -2.64 -38.40 -6.99
C GLU A 247 -3.71 -37.68 -7.81
N THR A 248 -4.31 -36.64 -7.25
CA THR A 248 -5.30 -35.79 -7.94
C THR A 248 -4.70 -35.13 -9.19
N ILE A 249 -3.47 -34.63 -9.09
CA ILE A 249 -2.75 -34.04 -10.24
C ILE A 249 -2.44 -35.11 -11.30
N ARG A 250 -1.98 -36.30 -10.91
CA ARG A 250 -1.71 -37.41 -11.85
C ARG A 250 -2.98 -37.81 -12.61
N ASP A 251 -4.09 -37.94 -11.91
CA ASP A 251 -5.39 -38.25 -12.51
C ASP A 251 -5.82 -37.16 -13.50
N ALA A 252 -5.69 -35.88 -13.13
CA ALA A 252 -6.01 -34.77 -14.01
C ALA A 252 -5.14 -34.73 -15.28
N ILE A 253 -3.84 -35.07 -15.16
CA ILE A 253 -2.94 -35.15 -16.32
C ILE A 253 -3.39 -36.28 -17.26
N GLN A 254 -3.76 -37.46 -16.74
CA GLN A 254 -4.24 -38.57 -17.57
C GLN A 254 -5.49 -38.23 -18.38
N HIS A 255 -6.34 -37.36 -17.84
CA HIS A 255 -7.56 -36.88 -18.50
C HIS A 255 -7.36 -35.62 -19.33
N ALA A 256 -6.13 -35.10 -19.43
CA ALA A 256 -5.82 -33.93 -20.26
C ALA A 256 -5.90 -34.26 -21.76
N SER A 257 -6.01 -33.22 -22.59
CA SER A 257 -6.04 -33.38 -24.03
C SER A 257 -4.74 -34.02 -24.56
N SER A 258 -4.83 -34.74 -25.69
CA SER A 258 -3.66 -35.38 -26.30
C SER A 258 -2.55 -34.39 -26.69
N SER A 259 -2.92 -33.15 -27.03
CA SER A 259 -1.97 -32.07 -27.31
C SER A 259 -1.28 -31.56 -26.04
N MET A 260 -1.99 -31.51 -24.91
CA MET A 260 -1.40 -31.15 -23.61
C MET A 260 -0.46 -32.26 -23.11
N LEU A 261 -0.86 -33.53 -23.21
CA LEU A 261 -0.03 -34.68 -22.83
C LEU A 261 1.32 -34.70 -23.57
N ARG A 262 1.28 -34.55 -24.90
CA ARG A 262 2.52 -34.44 -25.71
C ARG A 262 3.40 -33.27 -25.27
N TRP A 263 2.79 -32.11 -25.01
CA TRP A 263 3.55 -30.95 -24.54
C TRP A 263 4.21 -31.22 -23.18
N ILE A 264 3.54 -31.88 -22.24
CA ILE A 264 4.13 -32.24 -20.95
C ILE A 264 5.28 -33.24 -21.14
N GLU A 265 5.14 -34.24 -22.00
CA GLU A 265 6.18 -35.22 -22.36
C GLU A 265 7.44 -34.57 -22.96
N ASP A 266 7.24 -33.59 -23.85
CA ASP A 266 8.31 -32.86 -24.52
C ASP A 266 8.95 -31.78 -23.63
N SER A 267 8.25 -31.35 -22.58
CA SER A 267 8.73 -30.32 -21.66
C SER A 267 9.71 -30.86 -20.60
N SER A 268 10.48 -29.96 -19.99
CA SER A 268 11.35 -30.27 -18.85
C SER A 268 10.58 -30.64 -17.56
N ILE A 269 9.25 -30.63 -17.58
CA ILE A 269 8.41 -30.98 -16.42
C ILE A 269 8.73 -32.41 -15.97
N CYS A 270 8.97 -33.34 -16.88
CA CYS A 270 9.30 -34.73 -16.54
C CYS A 270 10.61 -34.89 -15.75
N GLU A 271 11.54 -33.92 -15.88
CA GLU A 271 12.82 -33.93 -15.16
C GLU A 271 12.70 -33.26 -13.79
N SER A 272 11.98 -32.13 -13.73
CA SER A 272 11.79 -31.36 -12.49
C SER A 272 10.69 -31.92 -11.57
N CYS A 273 9.72 -32.65 -12.12
CA CYS A 273 8.50 -33.13 -11.48
C CYS A 273 8.41 -34.66 -11.59
N VAL A 274 9.38 -35.37 -11.01
CA VAL A 274 9.56 -36.84 -11.22
C VAL A 274 8.35 -37.65 -10.75
N TRP A 275 7.64 -37.18 -9.73
CA TRP A 275 6.47 -37.87 -9.17
C TRP A 275 5.22 -37.77 -10.06
N CYS A 276 5.24 -36.87 -11.05
CA CYS A 276 4.05 -36.41 -11.79
C CYS A 276 3.68 -37.38 -12.91
N LEU A 277 4.67 -38.11 -13.46
CA LEU A 277 4.48 -39.01 -14.59
C LEU A 277 5.32 -40.30 -14.52
N PRO A 278 5.05 -41.22 -13.57
CA PRO A 278 5.81 -42.48 -13.44
C PRO A 278 5.68 -43.40 -14.68
N ALA A 279 4.50 -43.41 -15.32
CA ALA A 279 4.20 -44.28 -16.47
C ALA A 279 4.89 -43.83 -17.78
N LEU A 280 5.09 -42.52 -17.96
CA LEU A 280 5.75 -41.98 -19.16
C LEU A 280 7.26 -42.16 -19.13
N ARG A 281 7.86 -42.18 -17.93
CA ARG A 281 9.26 -42.59 -17.77
C ARG A 281 9.51 -44.01 -18.28
N LYS A 282 8.61 -44.96 -17.98
CA LYS A 282 8.70 -46.32 -18.52
C LYS A 282 8.61 -46.35 -20.05
N ARG A 283 7.72 -45.57 -20.67
CA ARG A 283 7.65 -45.45 -22.14
C ARG A 283 8.89 -44.81 -22.74
N ARG A 284 9.36 -43.68 -22.21
CA ARG A 284 10.56 -42.97 -22.71
C ARG A 284 11.84 -43.77 -22.49
N ALA A 285 11.98 -44.48 -21.37
CA ALA A 285 13.10 -45.41 -21.14
C ALA A 285 13.06 -46.61 -22.10
N SER A 286 11.86 -47.12 -22.40
CA SER A 286 11.66 -48.18 -23.39
C SER A 286 11.96 -47.71 -24.83
N GLU A 287 11.60 -46.47 -25.18
CA GLU A 287 11.85 -45.86 -26.50
C GLU A 287 13.29 -45.39 -26.71
N MET A 288 13.99 -44.97 -25.64
CA MET A 288 15.41 -44.58 -25.68
C MET A 288 16.38 -45.76 -25.47
N GLY A 289 15.87 -46.99 -25.34
CA GLY A 289 16.71 -48.20 -25.21
C GLY A 289 17.51 -48.30 -23.90
N LEU A 290 17.17 -47.52 -22.88
CA LEU A 290 17.75 -47.63 -21.54
C LEU A 290 16.93 -48.63 -20.73
N VAL A 291 17.05 -49.91 -21.09
CA VAL A 291 16.64 -51.00 -20.20
C VAL A 291 17.73 -51.12 -19.15
N ASP A 292 17.36 -50.91 -17.88
CA ASP A 292 18.23 -51.11 -16.72
C ASP A 292 18.97 -52.45 -16.82
N GLN A 293 20.30 -52.40 -16.90
CA GLN A 293 21.14 -53.54 -16.56
C GLN A 293 21.35 -53.51 -15.04
N ASN A 294 20.54 -54.32 -14.36
CA ASN A 294 20.66 -54.84 -12.98
C ASN A 294 20.86 -53.85 -11.82
#